data_AF-A0A0L0W527-F1
#
_entry.id   AF-A0A0L0W527-F1
#
_cell.length_a   1.000
_cell.length_b   1.000
_cell.length_c   1.000
_cell.angle_alpha   90.00
_cell.angle_beta   90.00
_cell.angle_gamma   90.00
#
_symmetry.space_group_name_H-M   'P 1'
#
loop_
_entity.id
_entity.type
_entity.pdbx_description
1 polymer ?
#
loop_
_entity_poly.entity_id
_entity_poly.type
_entity_poly.pdbx_seq_one_letter_code
_entity_poly.pdbx_strand_id
1 'polypeptide(L)'
;MIAAIGMYTARRMLGADWSDAFVFYSGYTEAQLITPMTFLIEFLSTDGFEDRFVYKKYANRKFLKASIFARNQALKRVREESGSPEA
;
A
#
# COMPACT_ATOMS: atom_id res chain seq x y z
N MET A 1 -5.33 -1.84 14.41
CA MET A 1 -4.10 -2.12 13.63
C MET A 1 -4.35 -2.29 12.12
N ILE A 2 -4.98 -3.38 11.65
CA ILE A 2 -5.10 -3.68 10.19
C ILE A 2 -5.73 -2.52 9.39
N ALA A 3 -6.78 -1.90 9.91
CA ALA A 3 -7.41 -0.73 9.28
C ALA A 3 -6.45 0.47 9.16
N ALA A 4 -5.62 0.73 10.18
CA ALA A 4 -4.64 1.81 10.15
C ALA A 4 -3.54 1.55 9.12
N ILE A 5 -3.06 0.31 9.03
CA ILE A 5 -2.07 -0.10 8.02
C ILE A 5 -2.64 0.10 6.61
N GLY A 6 -3.88 -0.36 6.36
CA GLY A 6 -4.54 -0.18 5.06
C GLY A 6 -4.73 1.29 4.69
N MET A 7 -5.18 2.12 5.65
CA MET A 7 -5.35 3.56 5.44
C MET A 7 -4.02 4.26 5.16
N TYR A 8 -2.99 3.96 5.97
CA TYR A 8 -1.65 4.52 5.80
C TYR A 8 -1.06 4.13 4.44
N THR A 9 -1.15 2.86 4.05
CA THR A 9 -0.68 2.37 2.75
C THR A 9 -1.34 3.12 1.60
N ALA A 10 -2.68 3.28 1.65
CA ALA A 10 -3.43 4.00 0.62
C ALA A 10 -3.04 5.50 0.56
N ARG A 11 -2.89 6.16 1.71
CA ARG A 11 -2.44 7.56 1.77
C ARG A 11 -1.06 7.73 1.15
N ARG A 12 -0.11 6.87 1.52
CA ARG A 12 1.24 6.91 0.95
C ARG A 12 1.25 6.63 -0.55
N MET A 13 0.39 5.74 -1.05
CA MET A 13 0.23 5.50 -2.50
C MET A 13 -0.33 6.71 -3.25
N LEU A 14 -1.11 7.55 -2.57
CA LEU A 14 -1.69 8.79 -3.11
C LEU A 14 -0.79 10.02 -2.87
N GLY A 15 0.37 9.86 -2.25
CA GLY A 15 1.29 10.96 -1.94
C GLY A 15 0.85 11.83 -0.76
N ALA A 16 0.05 11.30 0.17
CA ALA A 16 -0.39 12.00 1.37
C ALA A 16 0.31 11.47 2.64
N ASP A 17 0.51 12.37 3.60
CA ASP A 17 1.22 12.06 4.86
C ASP A 17 0.31 11.54 5.98
N TRP A 18 0.92 10.97 7.02
CA TRP A 18 0.27 10.54 8.24
C TRP A 18 0.33 11.62 9.33
N SER A 19 -0.67 12.50 9.37
CA SER A 19 -0.70 13.65 10.29
C SER A 19 -1.02 13.26 11.74
N ASP A 20 -0.76 14.16 12.68
CA ASP A 20 -1.05 14.00 14.12
C ASP A 20 -2.51 13.64 14.41
N ALA A 21 -3.47 14.13 13.62
CA ALA A 21 -4.88 13.73 13.74
C ALA A 21 -5.07 12.22 13.55
N PHE A 22 -4.37 11.60 12.60
CA PHE A 22 -4.42 10.15 12.42
C PHE A 22 -3.77 9.41 13.58
N VAL A 23 -2.67 9.93 14.14
CA VAL A 23 -2.05 9.36 15.33
C VAL A 23 -3.02 9.41 16.52
N PHE A 24 -3.68 10.56 16.74
CA PHE A 24 -4.64 10.75 17.82
C PHE A 24 -5.84 9.81 17.71
N TYR A 25 -6.47 9.70 16.53
CA TYR A 25 -7.67 8.86 16.36
C TYR A 25 -7.37 7.37 16.19
N SER A 26 -6.24 7.01 15.58
CA SER A 26 -5.89 5.59 15.35
C SER A 26 -5.08 4.98 16.48
N GLY A 27 -4.38 5.80 17.28
CA GLY A 27 -3.44 5.36 18.31
C GLY A 27 -2.11 4.81 17.77
N TYR A 28 -1.84 4.92 16.46
CA TYR A 28 -0.64 4.38 15.83
C TYR A 28 0.22 5.47 15.21
N THR A 29 1.52 5.41 15.50
CA THR A 29 2.52 6.30 14.89
C THR A 29 2.95 5.77 13.53
N GLU A 30 3.49 6.64 12.69
CA GLU A 30 3.99 6.26 11.37
C GLU A 30 5.07 5.16 11.47
N ALA A 31 5.98 5.27 12.44
CA ALA A 31 7.04 4.29 12.67
C ALA A 31 6.51 2.85 12.89
N GLN A 32 5.34 2.70 13.51
CA GLN A 32 4.71 1.39 13.72
C GLN A 32 4.05 0.84 12.44
N LEU A 33 3.71 1.71 11.49
CA LEU A 33 2.96 1.36 10.28
C LEU A 33 3.86 1.14 9.05
N ILE A 34 5.10 1.66 9.06
CA ILE A 34 6.06 1.50 7.96
C ILE A 34 6.35 0.02 7.70
N THR A 35 6.78 -0.74 8.70
CA THR A 35 7.12 -2.17 8.55
C THR A 35 5.95 -3.00 7.99
N PRO A 36 4.72 -2.96 8.55
CA PRO A 36 3.61 -3.73 8.00
C PRO A 36 3.15 -3.23 6.62
N MET A 37 3.33 -1.95 6.30
CA MET A 37 3.08 -1.42 4.96
C MET A 37 4.05 -2.04 3.93
N THR A 38 5.33 -2.21 4.27
CA THR A 38 6.31 -2.86 3.37
C THR A 38 5.89 -4.28 3.03
N PHE A 39 5.47 -5.08 4.03
CA PHE A 39 4.96 -6.43 3.76
C PHE A 39 3.73 -6.45 2.86
N LEU A 40 2.82 -5.47 2.99
CA LEU A 40 1.68 -5.34 2.08
C LEU A 40 2.11 -5.01 0.65
N ILE A 41 3.09 -4.12 0.48
CA ILE A 41 3.61 -3.76 -0.84
C ILE A 41 4.25 -4.97 -1.51
N GLU A 42 5.09 -5.70 -0.79
CA GLU A 42 5.72 -6.93 -1.28
C GLU A 42 4.67 -7.96 -1.70
N PHE A 43 3.65 -8.17 -0.86
CA PHE A 43 2.55 -9.08 -1.16
C PHE A 43 1.73 -8.67 -2.40
N LEU A 44 1.50 -7.36 -2.59
CA LEU A 44 0.82 -6.83 -3.79
C LEU A 44 1.67 -6.97 -5.06
N SER A 45 2.99 -6.92 -4.91
CA SER A 45 3.95 -7.05 -6.00
C SER A 45 4.21 -8.50 -6.42
N THR A 46 3.77 -9.48 -5.64
CA THR A 46 3.95 -10.90 -5.93
C THR A 46 3.32 -11.30 -7.27
N ASP A 47 4.02 -12.15 -8.02
CA ASP A 47 3.51 -12.74 -9.25
C ASP A 47 2.21 -13.54 -9.00
N GLY A 48 1.29 -13.49 -9.96
CA GLY A 48 -0.02 -14.14 -9.82
C GLY A 48 -1.00 -13.46 -8.86
N PHE A 49 -0.68 -12.28 -8.30
CA PHE A 49 -1.67 -11.53 -7.49
C PHE A 49 -2.93 -11.15 -8.28
N GLU A 50 -2.81 -10.98 -9.61
CA GLU A 50 -3.95 -10.66 -10.50
C GLU A 50 -5.01 -11.76 -10.55
N ASP A 51 -4.59 -13.01 -10.31
CA ASP A 51 -5.50 -14.15 -10.34
C ASP A 51 -6.38 -14.24 -9.09
N ARG A 52 -5.95 -13.59 -8.01
CA ARG A 52 -6.68 -13.60 -6.74
C ARG A 52 -8.03 -12.91 -6.87
N PHE A 53 -9.04 -13.49 -6.24
CA PHE A 53 -10.40 -12.96 -6.23
C PHE A 53 -10.47 -11.49 -5.78
N VAL A 54 -9.67 -11.11 -4.78
CA VAL A 54 -9.60 -9.73 -4.27
C VAL A 54 -9.19 -8.74 -5.37
N TYR A 55 -8.20 -9.08 -6.20
CA TYR A 55 -7.77 -8.23 -7.29
C TYR A 55 -8.89 -8.06 -8.32
N LYS A 56 -9.49 -9.17 -8.75
CA LYS A 56 -10.59 -9.18 -9.74
C LYS A 56 -11.82 -8.39 -9.24
N LYS A 57 -12.18 -8.53 -7.95
CA LYS A 57 -13.30 -7.81 -7.33
C LYS A 57 -13.08 -6.30 -7.34
N TYR A 58 -11.92 -5.85 -6.87
CA TYR A 58 -11.61 -4.42 -6.73
C TYR A 58 -11.03 -3.78 -8.01
N ALA A 59 -10.88 -4.56 -9.09
CA ALA A 59 -10.51 -4.07 -10.42
C ALA A 59 -11.71 -3.44 -11.16
N ASN A 60 -12.93 -3.65 -10.68
CA ASN A 60 -14.13 -3.09 -11.27
C ASN A 60 -14.17 -1.55 -11.12
N ARG A 61 -14.75 -0.86 -12.12
CA ARG A 61 -14.97 0.61 -12.08
C ARG A 61 -15.77 1.07 -10.86
N LYS A 62 -16.67 0.24 -10.32
CA LYS A 62 -17.40 0.52 -9.06
C LYS A 62 -16.47 0.81 -7.89
N PHE A 63 -15.29 0.19 -7.88
CA PHE A 63 -14.24 0.40 -6.87
C PHE A 63 -13.07 1.23 -7.41
N LEU A 64 -13.33 2.06 -8.43
CA LEU A 64 -12.33 2.96 -9.01
C LEU A 64 -11.06 2.24 -9.51
N LYS A 65 -11.16 0.95 -9.85
CA LYS A 65 -10.01 0.10 -10.19
C LYS A 65 -8.92 0.10 -9.11
N ALA A 66 -9.30 0.19 -7.83
CA ALA A 66 -8.38 0.36 -6.71
C ALA A 66 -7.32 -0.75 -6.62
N SER A 67 -7.65 -2.01 -6.95
CA SER A 67 -6.65 -3.09 -6.93
C SER A 67 -5.59 -2.94 -8.02
N ILE A 68 -5.98 -2.47 -9.21
CA ILE A 68 -5.06 -2.18 -10.31
C ILE A 68 -4.12 -1.04 -9.90
N PHE A 69 -4.68 0.03 -9.32
CA PHE A 69 -3.90 1.15 -8.81
C PHE A 69 -2.90 0.71 -7.73
N ALA A 70 -3.34 -0.06 -6.73
CA ALA A 70 -2.50 -0.52 -5.64
C ALA A 70 -1.35 -1.42 -6.12
N ARG A 71 -1.61 -2.34 -7.06
CA ARG A 71 -0.59 -3.19 -7.67
C ARG A 71 0.43 -2.38 -8.47
N ASN A 72 -0.03 -1.42 -9.28
CA ASN A 72 0.88 -0.55 -10.04
C ASN A 72 1.80 0.26 -9.13
N GLN A 73 1.27 0.80 -8.03
CA GLN A 73 2.07 1.50 -7.03
C GLN A 73 3.07 0.58 -6.33
N ALA A 74 2.67 -0.66 -6.01
CA ALA A 74 3.57 -1.64 -5.42
C ALA A 74 4.73 -1.99 -6.36
N LEU A 75 4.44 -2.30 -7.63
CA LEU A 75 5.46 -2.60 -8.64
C LEU A 75 6.40 -1.40 -8.89
N LYS A 76 5.87 -0.17 -8.89
CA LYS A 76 6.68 1.05 -9.01
C LYS A 76 7.67 1.17 -7.87
N ARG A 77 7.24 0.92 -6.63
CA ARG A 77 8.11 0.98 -5.45
C ARG A 77 9.19 -0.09 -5.45
N VAL A 78 8.85 -1.33 -5.80
CA VAL A 78 9.85 -2.41 -5.93
C VAL A 78 10.90 -2.07 -7.00
N ARG A 79 10.48 -1.45 -8.10
CA ARG A 79 11.42 -0.94 -9.14
C ARG A 79 12.31 0.19 -8.63
N GLU A 80 11.79 1.09 -7.80
CA GLU A 80 12.57 2.17 -7.18
C GLU A 80 13.59 1.61 -6.18
N GLU A 81 13.20 0.61 -5.39
CA GLU A 81 14.06 -0.03 -4.39
C GLU A 81 15.16 -0.90 -5.02
N SER A 82 14.84 -1.63 -6.09
CA SER A 82 15.85 -2.36 -6.90
C SER A 82 16.74 -1.45 -7.75
N GLY A 83 16.36 -0.19 -7.92
CA GLY A 83 17.11 0.84 -8.65
C GLY A 83 18.10 1.63 -7.79
N SER A 84 18.16 1.39 -6.48
CA SER A 84 19.15 1.99 -5.59
C SER A 84 20.33 1.03 -5.39
N PRO A 85 21.44 1.15 -6.14
CA PRO A 85 22.71 0.65 -5.63
C PRO A 85 23.04 1.47 -4.38
N GLU A 86 23.62 0.81 -3.37
CA GLU A 86 24.09 1.38 -2.11
C GLU A 86 24.57 2.84 -2.23
N ALA A 87 24.05 3.71 -1.36
CA ALA A 87 24.68 4.97 -0.99
C ALA A 87 24.83 5.00 0.54
#